data_AF-A0A919CLH7-F1
#
_entry.id   AF-A0A919CLH7-F1
#
_cell.length_a   1.000
_cell.length_b   1.000
_cell.length_c   1.000
_cell.angle_alpha   90.00
_cell.angle_beta   90.00
_cell.angle_gamma   90.00
#
_symmetry.space_group_name_H-M   'P 1'
#
loop_
_entity.id
_entity.type
_entity.pdbx_description
1 polymer ?
#
loop_
_entity_poly.entity_id
_entity_poly.type
_entity_poly.pdbx_seq_one_letter_code
_entity_poly.pdbx_strand_id
1 'polypeptide(L)'
;MENAAPQQCIILPCTADDFWAVPENALAEILTLPAEGQHPPATVEWRGREIPVLDLGSDADHWGKRHGGTGLIAVLRGLSSSGPEFWGVCLRELGLRIEVLTEEAEDASANAAEYAVGAFRQGEELYQVPDLQALESRLNG
;
A
#
# COMPACT_ATOMS: atom_id res chain seq x y z
N MET A 1 7.80 33.77 -1.02
CA MET A 1 8.01 32.38 -0.60
C MET A 1 6.64 31.78 -0.39
N GLU A 2 6.18 31.00 -1.36
CA GLU A 2 4.97 30.19 -1.20
C GLU A 2 5.28 29.17 -0.12
N ASN A 3 4.58 29.27 1.01
CA ASN A 3 4.70 28.32 2.10
C ASN A 3 4.04 27.03 1.59
N ALA A 4 4.83 26.12 1.02
CA ALA A 4 4.33 24.84 0.56
C ALA A 4 3.67 24.14 1.76
N ALA A 5 2.40 23.77 1.64
CA ALA A 5 1.73 23.03 2.69
C ALA A 5 2.53 21.73 2.95
N PRO A 6 2.66 21.30 4.21
CA PRO A 6 3.39 20.08 4.53
C PRO A 6 2.76 18.91 3.78
N GLN A 7 3.58 18.17 3.03
CA GLN A 7 3.10 17.07 2.20
C GLN A 7 2.73 15.88 3.10
N GLN A 8 1.48 15.43 3.02
CA GLN A 8 1.00 14.27 3.76
C GLN A 8 0.99 13.03 2.87
N CYS A 9 1.28 11.88 3.47
CA CYS A 9 1.15 10.58 2.83
C CYS A 9 0.45 9.60 3.77
N ILE A 10 -0.14 8.57 3.19
CA ILE A 10 -0.67 7.43 3.92
C ILE A 10 0.39 6.35 3.91
N ILE A 11 0.72 5.86 5.09
CA ILE A 11 1.65 4.75 5.28
C ILE A 11 0.87 3.46 5.27
N LEU A 12 1.15 2.61 4.28
CA LEU A 12 0.53 1.29 4.12
C LEU A 12 1.58 0.21 4.44
N PRO A 13 1.36 -0.63 5.47
CA PRO A 13 2.27 -1.74 5.79
C PRO A 13 2.01 -2.91 4.85
N CYS A 14 2.66 -2.96 3.69
CA CYS A 14 2.34 -3.96 2.66
C CYS A 14 3.02 -5.31 2.92
N THR A 15 4.19 -5.31 3.58
CA THR A 15 4.89 -6.51 4.06
C THR A 15 5.23 -6.35 5.56
N ALA A 16 5.95 -7.30 6.15
CA ALA A 16 6.39 -7.18 7.55
C ALA A 16 7.36 -6.02 7.77
N ASP A 17 8.18 -5.71 6.76
CA ASP A 17 9.28 -4.73 6.86
C ASP A 17 9.17 -3.59 5.83
N ASP A 18 8.19 -3.64 4.91
CA ASP A 18 7.99 -2.60 3.90
C ASP A 18 6.76 -1.74 4.17
N PHE A 19 7.02 -0.45 4.38
CA PHE A 19 6.03 0.60 4.50
C PHE A 19 5.96 1.41 3.21
N TRP A 20 4.78 1.43 2.59
CA TRP A 20 4.55 2.26 1.42
C TRP A 20 4.06 3.64 1.84
N ALA A 21 4.69 4.69 1.34
CA ALA A 21 4.17 6.04 1.40
C ALA A 21 3.41 6.34 0.11
N VAL A 22 2.09 6.41 0.19
CA VAL A 22 1.24 6.79 -0.94
C VAL A 22 0.61 8.17 -0.73
N PRO A 23 0.36 8.95 -1.80
CA PRO A 23 -0.45 10.15 -1.70
C PRO A 23 -1.84 9.88 -1.13
N GLU A 24 -2.41 10.81 -0.34
CA GLU A 24 -3.75 10.63 0.25
C GLU A 24 -4.82 10.36 -0.81
N ASN A 25 -4.73 11.05 -1.95
CA ASN A 25 -5.69 10.90 -3.06
C ASN A 25 -5.57 9.57 -3.81
N ALA A 26 -4.55 8.76 -3.54
CA ALA A 26 -4.42 7.41 -4.10
C ALA A 26 -5.31 6.40 -3.39
N LEU A 27 -5.59 6.60 -2.08
CA LEU A 27 -6.42 5.70 -1.29
C LEU A 27 -7.90 6.05 -1.44
N ALA A 28 -8.71 5.06 -1.79
CA ALA A 28 -10.17 5.17 -1.84
C ALA A 28 -10.82 4.69 -0.53
N GLU A 29 -10.40 3.54 0.01
CA GLU A 29 -11.02 2.92 1.19
C GLU A 29 -10.09 1.89 1.84
N ILE A 30 -10.23 1.63 3.15
CA ILE A 30 -9.64 0.47 3.82
C ILE A 30 -10.75 -0.54 4.10
N LEU A 31 -10.64 -1.72 3.52
CA LEU A 31 -11.56 -2.83 3.74
C LEU A 31 -11.07 -3.69 4.89
N THR A 32 -12.03 -4.15 5.69
CA THR A 32 -11.81 -5.09 6.79
C THR A 32 -12.55 -6.37 6.45
N LEU A 33 -11.81 -7.46 6.25
CA LEU A 33 -12.36 -8.75 5.82
C LEU A 33 -12.04 -9.85 6.84
N PRO A 34 -12.87 -10.89 6.94
CA PRO A 34 -12.48 -12.12 7.60
C PRO A 34 -11.22 -12.71 6.94
N ALA A 35 -10.17 -12.93 7.72
CA ALA A 35 -8.94 -13.60 7.28
C ALA A 35 -9.11 -15.12 7.39
N GLU A 36 -9.97 -15.68 6.54
CA GLU A 36 -10.16 -17.13 6.43
C GLU A 36 -9.07 -17.73 5.53
N GLY A 37 -7.91 -18.02 6.10
CA GLY A 37 -6.80 -18.66 5.38
C GLY A 37 -5.44 -18.02 5.63
N GLN A 38 -4.44 -18.43 4.86
CA GLN A 38 -3.07 -17.90 4.95
C GLN A 38 -2.83 -16.70 4.03
N HIS A 39 -3.64 -16.54 2.98
CA HIS A 39 -3.48 -15.54 1.92
C HIS A 39 -4.73 -14.68 1.77
N PRO A 40 -4.58 -13.43 1.30
CA PRO A 40 -5.73 -12.61 0.92
C PRO A 40 -6.47 -13.22 -0.27
N PRO A 41 -7.76 -12.93 -0.43
CA PRO A 41 -8.47 -13.31 -1.65
C PRO A 41 -7.86 -12.58 -2.85
N ALA A 42 -7.77 -13.25 -4.01
CA ALA A 42 -7.23 -12.67 -5.24
C ALA A 42 -8.11 -11.53 -5.80
N THR A 43 -9.40 -11.53 -5.46
CA THR A 43 -10.37 -10.48 -5.77
C THR A 43 -11.25 -10.18 -4.57
N VAL A 44 -11.80 -8.97 -4.48
CA VAL A 44 -12.79 -8.60 -3.47
C VAL A 44 -13.95 -7.84 -4.08
N GLU A 45 -15.14 -8.02 -3.51
CA GLU A 45 -16.28 -7.16 -3.84
C GLU A 45 -16.15 -5.82 -3.10
N TRP A 46 -16.16 -4.74 -3.87
CA TRP A 46 -16.14 -3.38 -3.35
C TRP A 46 -17.16 -2.52 -4.11
N ARG A 47 -18.16 -1.99 -3.38
CA ARG A 47 -19.22 -1.11 -3.91
C ARG A 47 -19.91 -1.68 -5.15
N GLY A 48 -20.22 -2.98 -5.13
CA GLY A 48 -20.90 -3.68 -6.22
C GLY A 48 -20.01 -3.99 -7.43
N ARG A 49 -18.69 -3.93 -7.28
CA ARG A 49 -17.70 -4.28 -8.31
C ARG A 49 -16.70 -5.26 -7.75
N GLU A 50 -16.23 -6.17 -8.57
CA GLU A 50 -15.09 -7.01 -8.23
C GLU A 50 -13.80 -6.28 -8.60
N ILE A 51 -12.85 -6.19 -7.65
CA ILE A 51 -11.54 -5.58 -7.85
C ILE A 51 -10.43 -6.59 -7.55
N PRO A 52 -9.32 -6.59 -8.31
CA PRO A 52 -8.19 -7.46 -8.05
C PRO A 52 -7.44 -7.02 -6.79
N VAL A 53 -6.84 -7.96 -6.08
CA VAL A 53 -6.01 -7.69 -4.90
C VAL A 53 -4.58 -8.15 -5.16
N LEU A 54 -3.65 -7.23 -4.97
CA LEU A 54 -2.23 -7.50 -4.94
C LEU A 54 -1.81 -7.93 -3.54
N ASP A 55 -1.06 -9.03 -3.46
CA ASP A 55 -0.28 -9.39 -2.27
C ASP A 55 1.21 -9.37 -2.60
N LEU A 56 1.97 -8.70 -1.73
CA LEU A 56 3.43 -8.60 -1.83
C LEU A 56 4.13 -9.36 -0.70
N GLY A 57 3.36 -9.88 0.26
CA GLY A 57 3.92 -10.70 1.30
C GLY A 57 4.41 -12.03 0.75
N SER A 58 5.36 -12.60 1.45
CA SER A 58 5.79 -13.98 1.27
C SER A 58 4.79 -14.95 1.94
N ASP A 59 4.90 -16.25 1.64
CA ASP A 59 4.11 -17.30 2.33
C ASP A 59 4.28 -17.29 3.86
N ALA A 60 5.34 -16.65 4.39
CA ALA A 60 5.55 -16.50 5.82
C ALA A 60 4.70 -15.37 6.45
N ASP A 61 4.25 -14.41 5.64
CA ASP A 61 3.53 -13.22 6.07
C ASP A 61 2.03 -13.50 6.13
N HIS A 62 1.51 -13.72 7.34
CA HIS A 62 0.09 -14.02 7.52
C HIS A 62 -0.78 -12.84 7.10
N TRP A 63 -1.73 -13.13 6.21
CA TRP A 63 -2.86 -12.25 5.91
C TRP A 63 -3.76 -12.16 7.14
N GLY A 64 -3.52 -11.12 7.96
CA GLY A 64 -4.35 -10.74 9.08
C GLY A 64 -3.94 -11.30 10.46
N LYS A 65 -4.61 -10.71 11.48
CA LYS A 65 -4.85 -11.23 12.83
C LYS A 65 -4.33 -12.63 13.15
N ARG A 66 -3.07 -12.87 13.57
CA ARG A 66 -2.65 -14.18 14.14
C ARG A 66 -3.57 -14.66 15.27
N HIS A 67 -4.25 -13.73 15.96
CA HIS A 67 -5.20 -14.01 17.03
C HIS A 67 -6.62 -13.44 16.80
N GLY A 68 -6.91 -12.89 15.61
CA GLY A 68 -8.10 -12.06 15.40
C GLY A 68 -8.86 -12.28 14.09
N GLY A 69 -8.35 -13.09 13.15
CA GLY A 69 -9.10 -13.49 11.95
C GLY A 69 -9.58 -12.31 11.09
N THR A 70 -8.88 -11.18 11.10
CA THR A 70 -9.23 -9.99 10.31
C THR A 70 -8.04 -9.57 9.47
N GLY A 71 -8.26 -9.51 8.15
CA GLY A 71 -7.34 -8.98 7.16
C GLY A 71 -7.77 -7.59 6.70
N LEU A 72 -6.80 -6.80 6.24
CA LEU A 72 -7.01 -5.42 5.81
C LEU A 72 -6.56 -5.24 4.36
N ILE A 73 -7.42 -4.70 3.49
CA ILE A 73 -7.05 -4.34 2.12
C ILE A 73 -7.18 -2.83 1.96
N ALA A 74 -6.14 -2.18 1.46
CA ALA A 74 -6.22 -0.81 0.96
C ALA A 74 -6.71 -0.81 -0.49
N VAL A 75 -7.86 -0.19 -0.74
CA VAL A 75 -8.37 0.05 -2.09
C VAL A 75 -7.71 1.30 -2.63
N LEU A 76 -6.91 1.13 -3.67
CA LEU A 76 -6.22 2.18 -4.38
C LEU A 76 -6.92 2.51 -5.69
N ARG A 77 -6.87 3.77 -6.09
CA ARG A 77 -7.35 4.22 -7.39
C ARG A 77 -6.33 3.83 -8.46
N GLY A 78 -6.81 3.23 -9.55
CA GLY A 78 -6.03 3.02 -10.77
C GLY A 78 -5.59 4.33 -11.39
N LEU A 79 -4.40 4.35 -11.97
CA LEU A 79 -3.81 5.52 -12.63
C LEU A 79 -3.90 5.42 -14.15
N SER A 80 -4.02 4.21 -14.69
CA SER A 80 -4.09 3.98 -16.13
C SER A 80 -5.53 3.95 -16.65
N SER A 81 -5.70 4.28 -17.94
CA SER A 81 -6.97 4.11 -18.64
C SER A 81 -7.24 2.68 -19.11
N SER A 82 -6.23 1.81 -19.06
CA SER A 82 -6.28 0.44 -19.57
C SER A 82 -6.34 -0.64 -18.49
N GLY A 83 -6.16 -0.26 -17.22
CA GLY A 83 -6.20 -1.16 -16.08
C GLY A 83 -7.43 -0.99 -15.20
N PRO A 84 -7.48 -1.70 -14.06
CA PRO A 84 -8.61 -1.61 -13.16
C PRO A 84 -8.70 -0.20 -12.57
N GLU A 85 -9.88 0.40 -12.65
CA GLU A 85 -10.16 1.72 -12.07
C GLU A 85 -9.87 1.77 -10.56
N PHE A 86 -9.99 0.61 -9.90
CA PHE A 86 -9.65 0.41 -8.51
C PHE A 86 -9.07 -0.98 -8.32
N TRP A 87 -8.10 -1.10 -7.43
CA TRP A 87 -7.47 -2.37 -7.06
C TRP A 87 -7.12 -2.36 -5.58
N GLY A 88 -7.02 -3.54 -4.98
CA GLY A 88 -6.66 -3.72 -3.58
C GLY A 88 -5.18 -4.01 -3.42
N VAL A 89 -4.58 -3.58 -2.32
CA VAL A 89 -3.32 -4.13 -1.81
C VAL A 89 -3.53 -4.66 -0.39
N CYS A 90 -3.00 -5.86 -0.17
CA CYS A 90 -3.01 -6.51 1.13
C CYS A 90 -2.15 -5.75 2.14
N LEU A 91 -2.72 -5.42 3.31
CA LEU A 91 -2.00 -4.80 4.41
C LEU A 91 -1.68 -5.82 5.52
N ARG A 92 -0.51 -5.65 6.11
CA ARG A 92 -0.04 -6.35 7.30
C ARG A 92 -0.42 -5.57 8.56
N GLU A 93 -0.32 -6.24 9.71
CA GLU A 93 -1.10 -5.87 10.90
C GLU A 93 -0.76 -4.52 11.53
N LEU A 94 0.44 -3.97 11.31
CA LEU A 94 0.95 -2.84 12.09
C LEU A 94 1.46 -1.71 11.19
N GLY A 95 1.10 -0.47 11.52
CA GLY A 95 1.74 0.72 10.94
C GLY A 95 0.88 1.53 9.97
N LEU A 96 -0.38 1.18 9.73
CA LEU A 96 -1.30 2.03 8.96
C LEU A 96 -1.49 3.38 9.67
N ARG A 97 -1.06 4.47 9.05
CA ARG A 97 -1.13 5.84 9.61
C ARG A 97 -1.08 6.90 8.51
N ILE A 98 -1.41 8.13 8.88
CA ILE A 98 -1.08 9.31 8.07
C ILE A 98 0.25 9.86 8.61
N GLU A 99 1.19 10.11 7.72
CA GLU A 99 2.50 10.66 8.03
C GLU A 99 2.69 12.01 7.33
N VAL A 100 3.25 12.97 8.06
CA VAL A 100 3.62 14.27 7.50
C VAL A 100 5.08 14.19 7.09
N LEU A 101 5.36 14.42 5.81
CA LEU A 101 6.74 14.50 5.32
C LEU A 101 7.36 15.79 5.85
N THR A 102 8.48 15.66 6.53
CA THR A 102 9.26 16.79 7.05
C THR A 102 10.39 17.15 6.09
N GLU A 103 10.98 18.33 6.26
CA GLU A 103 12.19 18.72 5.53
C GLU A 103 13.42 17.87 5.90
N GLU A 104 13.32 17.06 6.97
CA GLU A 104 14.37 16.16 7.44
C GLU A 104 14.30 14.78 6.76
N ALA A 105 13.31 14.54 5.89
CA ALA A 105 13.23 13.30 5.13
C ALA A 105 14.46 13.17 4.21
N GLU A 106 15.21 12.09 4.39
CA GLU A 106 16.44 11.82 3.64
C GLU A 106 16.13 10.95 2.43
N ASP A 107 16.68 11.32 1.26
CA ASP A 107 16.62 10.47 0.08
C ASP A 107 17.35 9.15 0.33
N ALA A 108 16.65 8.04 0.12
CA ALA A 108 17.15 6.68 0.28
C ALA A 108 16.84 5.84 -0.97
N SER A 109 16.75 6.47 -2.15
CA SER A 109 16.38 5.81 -3.41
C SER A 109 17.29 4.62 -3.78
N ALA A 110 18.52 4.56 -3.28
CA ALA A 110 19.40 3.40 -3.43
C ALA A 110 18.89 2.13 -2.71
N ASN A 111 17.96 2.29 -1.76
CA ASN A 111 17.29 1.23 -1.02
C ASN A 111 15.85 0.98 -1.51
N ALA A 112 15.48 1.52 -2.68
CA ALA A 112 14.17 1.29 -3.26
C ALA A 112 13.98 -0.19 -3.62
N ALA A 113 12.83 -0.74 -3.25
CA ALA A 113 12.41 -2.07 -3.67
C ALA A 113 12.13 -2.11 -5.19
N GLU A 114 12.09 -3.30 -5.79
CA GLU A 114 11.87 -3.46 -7.24
C GLU A 114 10.54 -2.87 -7.73
N TYR A 115 9.51 -2.87 -6.87
CA TYR A 115 8.20 -2.30 -7.20
C TYR A 115 8.11 -0.78 -6.96
N ALA A 116 9.17 -0.15 -6.43
CA ALA A 116 9.16 1.24 -5.99
C ALA A 116 9.90 2.14 -6.98
N VAL A 117 9.41 3.37 -7.18
CA VAL A 117 10.11 4.40 -7.97
C VAL A 117 11.19 5.11 -7.16
N GLY A 118 11.16 4.98 -5.83
CA GLY A 118 12.11 5.59 -4.92
C GLY A 118 11.82 5.20 -3.47
N ALA A 119 12.66 5.68 -2.57
CA ALA A 119 12.49 5.47 -1.13
C ALA A 119 13.09 6.65 -0.36
N PHE A 120 12.60 6.86 0.86
CA PHE A 120 13.13 7.89 1.75
C PHE A 120 13.15 7.39 3.20
N ARG A 121 13.98 8.01 4.02
CA ARG A 121 14.01 7.79 5.47
C ARG A 121 13.43 9.00 6.19
N GLN A 122 12.62 8.75 7.20
CA GLN A 122 12.19 9.76 8.16
C GLN A 122 12.33 9.15 9.55
N GLY A 123 13.24 9.70 10.36
CA GLY A 123 13.70 9.04 11.57
C GLY A 123 14.46 7.74 11.26
N GLU A 124 14.11 6.64 11.93
CA GLU A 124 14.77 5.34 11.75
C GLU A 124 14.09 4.46 10.67
N GLU A 125 12.88 4.83 10.24
CA GLU A 125 12.06 4.06 9.30
C GLU A 125 12.40 4.37 7.84
N LEU A 126 12.37 3.33 7.01
CA LEU A 126 12.49 3.41 5.56
C LEU A 126 11.11 3.29 4.94
N TYR A 127 10.76 4.24 4.08
CA TYR A 127 9.50 4.29 3.35
C TYR A 127 9.74 4.11 1.86
N GLN A 128 8.96 3.24 1.24
CA GLN A 128 8.96 2.97 -0.19
C GLN A 128 7.92 3.85 -0.88
N VAL A 129 8.28 4.49 -2.00
CA VAL A 129 7.33 5.19 -2.86
C VAL A 129 6.96 4.22 -3.99
N PRO A 130 5.79 3.54 -3.93
CA PRO A 130 5.46 2.49 -4.88
C PRO A 130 5.20 3.04 -6.28
N ASP A 131 5.62 2.30 -7.30
CA ASP A 131 5.20 2.53 -8.68
C ASP A 131 3.78 1.97 -8.89
N LEU A 132 2.78 2.75 -8.47
CA LEU A 132 1.38 2.33 -8.55
C LEU A 132 0.94 1.97 -9.98
N GLN A 133 1.52 2.61 -11.00
CA GLN A 133 1.19 2.34 -12.40
C GLN A 133 1.80 1.02 -12.87
N ALA A 134 3.06 0.75 -12.53
CA ALA A 134 3.69 -0.52 -12.86
C ALA A 134 3.02 -1.69 -12.12
N LEU A 135 2.64 -1.47 -10.85
CA LEU A 135 1.90 -2.44 -10.04
C LEU A 135 0.51 -2.74 -10.61
N GLU A 136 -0.25 -1.71 -10.98
CA GLU A 136 -1.53 -1.85 -11.67
C GLU A 136 -1.40 -2.70 -12.95
N SER A 137 -0.33 -2.47 -13.72
CA SER A 137 -0.08 -3.20 -14.97
C SER A 137 0.13 -4.71 -14.74
N ARG A 138 0.64 -5.13 -13.58
CA ARG A 138 0.79 -6.55 -13.22
C ARG A 138 -0.56 -7.25 -12.98
N LEU A 139 -1.62 -6.49 -12.70
CA LEU A 139 -2.96 -7.02 -12.44
C LEU A 139 -3.78 -7.24 -13.72
N ASN A 140 -3.27 -6.81 -14.88
CA ASN A 140 -3.91 -6.97 -16.20
C ASN A 140 -3.39 -8.18 -16.99
N GLY A 141 -2.61 -9.06 -16.36
CA GLY A 141 -1.95 -10.23 -16.98
C GLY A 141 -2.75 -11.52 -16.86
#